data_AF-A0A8T4P1F8-F1
#
_entry.id   AF-A0A8T4P1F8-F1
#
_cell.length_a   1.000
_cell.length_b   1.000
_cell.length_c   1.000
_cell.angle_alpha   90.00
_cell.angle_beta   90.00
_cell.angle_gamma   90.00
#
_symmetry.space_group_name_H-M   'P 1'
#
loop_
_entity.id
_entity.type
_entity.pdbx_description
1 polymer ?
#
loop_
_entity_poly.entity_id
_entity_poly.type
_entity_poly.pdbx_seq_one_letter_code
_entity_poly.pdbx_strand_id
1 'polypeptide(L)'
;NELSTLHTQGVELVEPADLSGSLRGRHNLYNHLYHMIIKAKKSVLISTTQKEMGYLIKNLKPIFKNLKNKNVKIKISTQINNTTKKYADEARQFAEVRHTDNKARFCIVDGKEIIFMVLDDNEVHPTYDVGIWVNTPFTKDMENLYSV
;
A
#
# COMPACT_ATOMS: atom_id res chain seq x y z
N ASN A 1 -22.52 28.54 22.89
CA ASN A 1 -21.86 27.70 23.89
C ASN A 1 -20.41 27.46 23.48
N GLU A 2 -19.50 28.29 23.98
CA GLU A 2 -18.05 28.12 23.76
C GLU A 2 -17.53 26.76 24.26
N LEU A 3 -18.23 26.14 25.21
CA LEU A 3 -17.99 24.78 25.68
C LEU A 3 -18.09 23.70 24.60
N SER A 4 -18.98 23.81 23.61
CA SER A 4 -19.05 22.83 22.51
C SER A 4 -17.87 22.99 21.55
N THR A 5 -17.37 24.22 21.41
CA THR A 5 -16.22 24.58 20.57
C THR A 5 -14.91 24.13 21.22
N LEU A 6 -14.77 24.32 22.54
CA LEU A 6 -13.65 23.79 23.34
C LEU A 6 -13.65 22.25 23.38
N HIS A 7 -14.82 21.60 23.45
CA HIS A 7 -14.91 20.14 23.40
C HIS A 7 -14.60 19.57 22.00
N THR A 8 -14.84 20.32 20.92
CA THR A 8 -14.41 19.92 19.56
C THR A 8 -12.94 20.22 19.30
N GLN A 9 -12.37 21.24 19.95
CA GLN A 9 -10.95 21.59 19.89
C GLN A 9 -10.07 20.75 20.84
N GLY A 10 -10.65 20.12 21.87
CA GLY A 10 -9.98 19.20 22.79
C GLY A 10 -9.95 17.74 22.33
N VAL A 11 -10.50 17.44 21.14
CA VAL A 11 -10.15 16.20 20.44
C VAL A 11 -8.72 16.41 19.97
N GLU A 12 -7.76 15.69 20.53
CA GLU A 12 -6.36 15.73 20.07
C GLU A 12 -6.36 15.76 18.54
N LEU A 13 -6.01 16.93 17.99
CA LEU A 13 -5.70 17.08 16.58
C LEU A 13 -4.40 16.30 16.43
N VAL A 14 -4.52 15.00 16.25
CA VAL A 14 -3.35 14.14 16.01
C VAL A 14 -2.76 14.66 14.71
N GLU A 15 -1.63 15.35 14.83
CA GLU A 15 -0.94 15.90 13.69
C GLU A 15 -0.55 14.72 12.79
N PRO A 16 -0.82 14.75 11.47
CA PRO A 16 -0.42 13.67 10.57
C PRO A 16 1.09 13.35 10.64
N ALA A 17 1.91 14.33 11.06
CA ALA A 17 3.33 14.15 11.34
C ALA A 17 3.57 13.11 12.46
N ASP A 18 2.74 13.10 13.51
CA ASP A 18 2.80 12.14 14.61
C ASP A 18 2.35 10.74 14.18
N LEU A 19 1.61 10.65 13.07
CA LEU A 19 1.18 9.40 12.42
C LEU A 19 2.01 9.09 11.18
N SER A 20 3.30 9.40 11.23
CA SER A 20 4.26 9.08 10.17
C SER A 20 5.52 8.42 10.74
N GLY A 21 6.23 7.66 9.92
CA GLY A 21 7.43 6.97 10.37
C GLY A 21 8.29 6.42 9.25
N SER A 22 9.61 6.38 9.47
CA SER A 22 10.55 5.71 8.58
C SER A 22 10.77 4.27 9.03
N LEU A 23 10.61 3.33 8.10
CA LEU A 23 10.85 1.91 8.30
C LEU A 23 12.13 1.53 7.58
N ARG A 24 13.12 1.03 8.33
CA ARG A 24 14.42 0.59 7.80
C ARG A 24 14.48 -0.93 7.73
N GLY A 25 14.97 -1.44 6.62
CA GLY A 25 15.09 -2.86 6.32
C GLY A 25 13.83 -3.44 5.67
N ARG A 26 14.02 -4.21 4.60
CA ARG A 26 12.96 -4.82 3.78
C ARG A 26 12.02 -5.72 4.59
N HIS A 27 12.55 -6.43 5.59
CA HIS A 27 11.72 -7.24 6.47
C HIS A 27 10.70 -6.39 7.24
N ASN A 28 11.15 -5.28 7.86
CA ASN A 28 10.29 -4.37 8.61
C ASN A 28 9.27 -3.68 7.68
N LEU A 29 9.70 -3.30 6.47
CA LEU A 29 8.83 -2.73 5.45
C LEU A 29 7.70 -3.68 5.08
N TYR A 30 8.03 -4.94 4.78
CA TYR A 30 7.03 -5.93 4.39
C TYR A 30 6.12 -6.34 5.54
N ASN A 31 6.65 -6.44 6.77
CA ASN A 31 5.81 -6.68 7.94
C ASN A 31 4.78 -5.57 8.12
N HIS A 32 5.21 -4.31 8.08
CA HIS A 32 4.29 -3.16 8.21
C HIS A 32 3.28 -3.12 7.06
N LEU A 33 3.73 -3.31 5.81
CA LEU A 33 2.88 -3.42 4.63
C LEU A 33 1.81 -4.50 4.81
N TYR A 34 2.17 -5.67 5.32
CA TYR A 34 1.22 -6.76 5.54
C TYR A 34 0.21 -6.42 6.63
N HIS A 35 0.65 -5.77 7.72
CA HIS A 35 -0.24 -5.29 8.76
C HIS A 35 -1.26 -4.27 8.26
N MET A 36 -0.85 -3.35 7.36
CA MET A 36 -1.77 -2.42 6.70
C MET A 36 -2.80 -3.17 5.86
N ILE A 37 -2.36 -4.07 4.99
CA ILE A 37 -3.23 -4.80 4.06
C ILE A 37 -4.24 -5.69 4.80
N ILE A 38 -3.82 -6.41 5.84
CA ILE A 38 -4.71 -7.30 6.63
C ILE A 38 -5.87 -6.51 7.28
N LYS A 39 -5.63 -5.24 7.63
CA LYS A 39 -6.63 -4.38 8.27
C LYS A 39 -7.60 -3.71 7.28
N ALA A 40 -7.31 -3.74 5.98
CA ALA A 40 -8.09 -3.07 4.94
C ALA A 40 -9.58 -3.43 4.98
N LYS A 41 -10.44 -2.43 4.78
CA LYS A 41 -11.91 -2.55 4.84
C LYS A 41 -12.62 -2.15 3.55
N LYS A 42 -12.01 -1.32 2.71
CA LYS A 42 -12.60 -0.72 1.52
C LYS A 42 -11.74 -0.96 0.29
N SER A 43 -10.45 -0.64 0.37
CA SER A 43 -9.56 -0.73 -0.78
C SER A 43 -8.09 -0.95 -0.41
N VAL A 44 -7.38 -1.57 -1.35
CA VAL A 44 -5.93 -1.73 -1.35
C VAL A 44 -5.44 -1.39 -2.75
N LEU A 45 -4.62 -0.37 -2.87
CA LEU A 45 -3.95 0.02 -4.11
C LEU A 45 -2.45 -0.19 -3.95
N ILE A 46 -1.85 -1.01 -4.83
CA ILE A 46 -0.43 -1.33 -4.80
C ILE A 46 0.21 -0.94 -6.12
N SER A 47 1.34 -0.26 -6.05
CA SER A 47 2.31 -0.15 -7.15
C SER A 47 3.61 -0.81 -6.71
N THR A 48 4.12 -1.70 -7.54
CA THR A 48 5.29 -2.52 -7.23
C THR A 48 6.07 -2.84 -8.51
N THR A 49 7.32 -3.25 -8.35
CA THR A 49 8.18 -3.60 -9.47
C THR A 49 7.93 -5.03 -9.95
N GLN A 50 8.36 -5.33 -11.17
CA GLN A 50 8.42 -6.70 -11.68
C GLN A 50 9.15 -7.67 -10.75
N LYS A 51 10.20 -7.20 -10.06
CA LYS A 51 11.06 -8.02 -9.20
C LYS A 51 10.33 -8.43 -7.93
N GLU A 52 9.55 -7.52 -7.36
CA GLU A 52 8.80 -7.77 -6.12
C GLU A 52 7.48 -8.53 -6.34
N MET A 53 6.88 -8.43 -7.54
CA MET A 53 5.57 -9.00 -7.83
C MET A 53 5.45 -10.47 -7.42
N GLY A 54 6.43 -11.31 -7.77
CA GLY A 54 6.39 -12.73 -7.46
C GLY A 54 6.38 -13.02 -5.96
N TYR A 55 7.13 -12.25 -5.17
CA TYR A 55 7.13 -12.36 -3.71
C TYR A 55 5.81 -11.85 -3.12
N LEU A 56 5.34 -10.69 -3.57
CA LEU A 56 4.09 -10.07 -3.12
C LEU A 56 2.91 -11.02 -3.31
N ILE A 57 2.72 -11.56 -4.53
CA ILE A 57 1.59 -12.43 -4.86
C ILE A 57 1.64 -13.73 -4.07
N LYS A 58 2.80 -14.38 -3.94
CA LYS A 58 2.93 -15.63 -3.19
C LYS A 58 2.55 -15.48 -1.71
N ASN A 59 3.01 -14.41 -1.06
CA ASN A 59 2.81 -14.22 0.38
C ASN A 59 1.43 -13.63 0.72
N LEU A 60 0.88 -12.76 -0.14
CA LEU A 60 -0.39 -12.09 0.13
C LEU A 60 -1.61 -12.78 -0.48
N LYS A 61 -1.45 -13.80 -1.33
CA LYS A 61 -2.57 -14.56 -1.90
C LYS A 61 -3.67 -14.96 -0.91
N PRO A 62 -3.39 -15.60 0.25
CA PRO A 62 -4.45 -15.97 1.18
C PRO A 62 -5.17 -14.72 1.75
N ILE A 63 -4.42 -13.65 2.00
CA ILE A 63 -4.94 -12.38 2.52
C ILE A 63 -5.83 -11.71 1.47
N PHE A 64 -5.38 -11.61 0.22
CA PHE A 64 -6.16 -11.01 -0.86
C PHE A 64 -7.44 -11.78 -1.17
N LYS A 65 -7.42 -13.12 -1.11
CA LYS A 65 -8.65 -13.92 -1.24
C LYS A 65 -9.65 -13.60 -0.11
N ASN A 66 -9.17 -13.50 1.13
CA ASN A 66 -10.00 -13.12 2.28
C ASN A 66 -10.57 -11.69 2.13
N LEU A 67 -9.74 -10.74 1.69
CA LEU A 67 -10.16 -9.35 1.47
C LEU A 67 -11.18 -9.24 0.33
N LYS A 68 -11.00 -9.97 -0.77
CA LYS A 68 -12.00 -10.04 -1.85
C LYS A 68 -13.34 -10.60 -1.36
N ASN A 69 -13.33 -11.64 -0.53
CA ASN A 69 -14.56 -12.18 0.07
C ASN A 69 -15.28 -11.16 0.97
N LYS A 70 -14.53 -10.19 1.50
CA LYS A 70 -15.06 -9.04 2.26
C LYS A 70 -15.40 -7.83 1.38
N ASN A 71 -15.43 -8.00 0.06
CA ASN A 71 -15.69 -6.95 -0.94
C ASN A 71 -14.69 -5.79 -0.92
N VAL A 72 -13.46 -6.01 -0.44
CA VAL A 72 -12.38 -5.02 -0.51
C VAL A 72 -11.87 -4.96 -1.95
N LYS A 73 -11.80 -3.74 -2.51
CA LYS A 73 -11.29 -3.51 -3.87
C LYS A 73 -9.78 -3.55 -3.88
N ILE A 74 -9.19 -4.49 -4.62
CA ILE A 74 -7.73 -4.63 -4.70
C ILE A 74 -7.29 -4.25 -6.11
N LYS A 75 -6.38 -3.28 -6.21
CA LYS A 75 -5.76 -2.84 -7.47
C LYS A 75 -4.25 -2.98 -7.37
N ILE A 76 -3.63 -3.57 -8.38
CA ILE A 76 -2.18 -3.78 -8.45
C ILE A 76 -1.67 -3.25 -9.79
N SER A 77 -0.61 -2.45 -9.74
CA SER A 77 0.11 -1.98 -10.92
C SER A 77 1.56 -2.40 -10.87
N THR A 78 2.07 -2.92 -11.99
CA THR A 78 3.46 -3.38 -12.10
C THR A 78 3.87 -3.54 -13.57
N GLN A 79 5.17 -3.67 -13.83
CA GLN A 79 5.67 -4.04 -15.15
C GLN A 79 5.32 -5.51 -15.45
N ILE A 80 4.37 -5.71 -16.36
CA ILE A 80 4.01 -7.05 -16.86
C ILE A 80 4.90 -7.40 -18.05
N ASN A 81 5.70 -8.47 -17.91
CA ASN A 81 6.55 -9.04 -18.94
C ASN A 81 6.43 -10.58 -18.93
N ASN A 82 7.23 -11.28 -19.74
CA ASN A 82 7.19 -12.75 -19.83
C ASN A 82 7.42 -13.48 -18.49
N THR A 83 8.21 -12.91 -17.58
CA THR A 83 8.54 -13.50 -16.27
C THR A 83 7.46 -13.24 -15.21
N THR A 84 6.77 -12.10 -15.28
CA THR A 84 5.76 -11.66 -14.31
C THR A 84 4.33 -12.00 -14.72
N LYS A 85 4.10 -12.31 -16.00
CA LYS A 85 2.77 -12.63 -16.55
C LYS A 85 2.01 -13.68 -15.73
N LYS A 86 2.67 -14.76 -15.32
CA LYS A 86 2.05 -15.82 -14.49
C LYS A 86 1.52 -15.29 -13.14
N TYR A 87 2.24 -14.35 -12.51
CA TYR A 87 1.83 -13.75 -11.25
C TYR A 87 0.71 -12.73 -11.47
N ALA A 88 0.72 -12.02 -12.61
CA ALA A 88 -0.36 -11.13 -13.00
C ALA A 88 -1.66 -11.91 -13.23
N ASP A 89 -1.60 -13.02 -13.95
CA ASP A 89 -2.75 -13.89 -14.21
C ASP A 89 -3.29 -14.53 -12.93
N GLU A 90 -2.42 -14.94 -12.01
CA GLU A 90 -2.81 -15.40 -10.69
C GLU A 90 -3.49 -14.30 -9.88
N ALA A 91 -2.93 -13.09 -9.89
CA ALA A 91 -3.46 -11.95 -9.17
C ALA A 91 -4.83 -11.49 -9.68
N ARG A 92 -5.10 -11.62 -10.98
CA ARG A 92 -6.41 -11.30 -11.59
C ARG A 92 -7.57 -12.09 -11.00
N GLN A 93 -7.32 -13.23 -10.35
CA GLN A 93 -8.35 -13.97 -9.63
C GLN A 93 -8.91 -13.21 -8.43
N PHE A 94 -8.17 -12.26 -7.87
CA PHE A 94 -8.56 -11.53 -6.65
C PHE A 94 -8.34 -10.01 -6.70
N ALA A 95 -7.67 -9.48 -7.72
CA ALA A 95 -7.37 -8.07 -7.87
C ALA A 95 -7.53 -7.61 -9.33
N GLU A 96 -7.74 -6.32 -9.52
CA GLU A 96 -7.53 -5.67 -10.81
C GLU A 96 -6.02 -5.47 -11.02
N VAL A 97 -5.48 -5.91 -12.15
CA VAL A 97 -4.03 -5.84 -12.42
C VAL A 97 -3.78 -5.05 -13.69
N ARG A 98 -3.05 -3.94 -13.57
CA ARG A 98 -2.67 -3.04 -14.68
C ARG A 98 -1.18 -3.11 -14.95
N HIS A 99 -0.82 -3.05 -16.23
CA HIS A 99 0.57 -2.84 -16.65
C HIS A 99 0.94 -1.36 -16.44
N THR A 100 2.17 -1.09 -16.00
CA THR A 100 2.78 0.24 -15.98
C THR A 100 4.29 0.11 -16.13
N ASP A 101 4.94 1.08 -16.78
CA ASP A 101 6.40 1.17 -16.84
C ASP A 101 7.01 1.79 -15.57
N ASN A 102 6.19 2.43 -14.73
CA ASN A 102 6.63 3.12 -13.52
C ASN A 102 7.23 2.15 -12.49
N LYS A 103 8.40 2.50 -11.96
CA LYS A 103 9.08 1.72 -10.89
C LYS A 103 8.66 2.14 -9.48
N ALA A 104 7.56 2.86 -9.35
CA ALA A 104 7.07 3.31 -8.05
C ALA A 104 6.75 2.10 -7.16
N ARG A 105 7.15 2.20 -5.89
CA ARG A 105 6.90 1.18 -4.86
C ARG A 105 6.07 1.82 -3.77
N PHE A 106 4.77 1.55 -3.76
CA PHE A 106 3.89 2.05 -2.71
C PHE A 106 2.65 1.17 -2.52
N CYS A 107 2.00 1.33 -1.37
CA CYS A 107 0.71 0.77 -1.07
C CYS A 107 -0.15 1.81 -0.35
N ILE A 108 -1.38 2.01 -0.83
CA ILE A 108 -2.41 2.81 -0.18
C ILE A 108 -3.51 1.87 0.30
N VAL A 109 -3.91 2.01 1.57
CA VAL A 109 -5.00 1.25 2.17
C VAL A 109 -6.11 2.19 2.61
N ASP A 110 -7.33 1.88 2.18
CA ASP A 110 -8.58 2.56 2.50
C ASP A 110 -8.59 4.09 2.24
N GLY A 111 -7.65 4.58 1.43
CA GLY A 111 -7.46 6.01 1.16
C GLY A 111 -7.04 6.83 2.38
N LYS A 112 -6.45 6.20 3.40
CA LYS A 112 -5.98 6.89 4.62
C LYS A 112 -4.57 6.50 5.06
N GLU A 113 -4.07 5.32 4.69
CA GLU A 113 -2.70 4.92 5.04
C GLU A 113 -1.90 4.68 3.78
N ILE A 114 -0.69 5.26 3.69
CA ILE A 114 0.26 5.02 2.61
C ILE A 114 1.58 4.55 3.19
N ILE A 115 2.22 3.61 2.50
CA ILE A 115 3.64 3.34 2.63
C ILE A 115 4.27 3.39 1.25
N PHE A 116 5.41 4.07 1.12
CA PHE A 116 6.17 4.09 -0.12
C PHE A 116 7.66 3.94 0.14
N MET A 117 8.34 3.22 -0.75
CA MET A 117 9.78 3.00 -0.65
C MET A 117 10.52 4.07 -1.45
N VAL A 118 11.64 4.53 -0.90
CA VAL A 118 12.38 5.69 -1.45
C VAL A 118 13.60 5.29 -2.28
N LEU A 119 13.83 3.99 -2.44
CA LEU A 119 14.99 3.42 -3.15
C LEU A 119 14.53 2.41 -4.22
N ASP A 120 15.26 2.36 -5.34
CA ASP A 120 15.07 1.34 -6.39
C ASP A 120 15.46 -0.03 -5.83
N ASP A 121 14.54 -0.99 -5.92
CA ASP A 121 14.70 -2.33 -5.37
C ASP A 121 15.75 -3.17 -6.11
N ASN A 122 16.21 -2.72 -7.28
CA ASN A 122 17.29 -3.31 -8.04
C ASN A 122 18.67 -2.94 -7.49
N GLU A 123 18.79 -1.78 -6.84
CA GLU A 123 20.08 -1.20 -6.46
C GLU A 123 20.31 -1.26 -4.94
N VAL A 124 19.26 -1.46 -4.15
CA VAL A 124 19.36 -1.47 -2.68
C VAL A 124 19.46 -2.88 -2.09
N HIS A 125 20.46 -3.07 -1.22
CA HIS A 125 20.54 -4.26 -0.37
C HIS A 125 19.35 -4.29 0.62
N PRO A 126 18.71 -5.45 0.90
CA PRO A 126 17.53 -5.53 1.75
C PRO A 126 17.65 -4.84 3.12
N THR A 127 18.84 -4.79 3.73
CA THR A 127 19.08 -4.14 5.03
C THR A 127 19.03 -2.62 4.96
N TYR A 128 19.28 -2.02 3.79
CA TYR A 128 19.28 -0.58 3.57
C TYR A 128 18.00 -0.08 2.90
N ASP A 129 17.06 -0.96 2.57
CA ASP A 129 15.77 -0.57 2.02
C ASP A 129 15.04 0.31 3.03
N VAL A 130 14.47 1.43 2.57
CA VAL A 130 13.77 2.39 3.42
C VAL A 130 12.43 2.72 2.80
N GLY A 131 11.42 2.81 3.65
CA GLY A 131 10.11 3.30 3.28
C GLY A 131 9.57 4.27 4.31
N ILE A 132 8.75 5.18 3.82
CA ILE A 132 8.06 6.18 4.60
C ILE A 132 6.60 5.76 4.67
N TRP A 133 6.10 5.62 5.89
CA TRP A 133 4.70 5.38 6.17
C TRP A 133 4.06 6.64 6.71
N VAL A 134 2.83 6.91 6.28
CA VAL A 134 2.03 8.05 6.71
C VAL A 134 0.56 7.61 6.80
N ASN A 135 -0.12 7.97 7.89
CA ASN A 135 -1.57 7.83 8.02
C ASN A 135 -2.22 9.21 7.96
N THR A 136 -2.84 9.50 6.83
CA THR A 136 -3.46 10.78 6.53
C THR A 136 -4.62 10.61 5.52
N PRO A 137 -5.76 11.29 5.73
CA PRO A 137 -6.90 11.22 4.82
C PRO A 137 -6.60 11.76 3.40
N PHE A 138 -5.53 12.55 3.22
CA PHE A 138 -5.13 13.09 1.92
C PHE A 138 -4.69 12.02 0.90
N THR A 139 -4.38 10.81 1.34
CA THR A 139 -4.01 9.71 0.44
C THR A 139 -5.19 9.26 -0.44
N LYS A 140 -6.42 9.66 -0.10
CA LYS A 140 -7.61 9.38 -0.92
C LYS A 140 -7.52 9.98 -2.32
N ASP A 141 -7.01 11.19 -2.45
CA ASP A 141 -6.89 11.86 -3.75
C ASP A 141 -5.81 11.19 -4.62
N MET A 142 -4.74 10.71 -4.00
CA MET A 142 -3.72 9.91 -4.70
C MET A 142 -4.29 8.60 -5.24
N GLU A 143 -5.17 7.94 -4.47
CA GLU A 143 -5.88 6.73 -4.93
C GLU A 143 -6.81 7.02 -6.12
N ASN A 144 -7.44 8.20 -6.14
CA ASN A 144 -8.35 8.61 -7.22
C ASN A 144 -7.62 8.80 -8.55
N LEU A 145 -6.37 9.30 -8.54
CA LEU A 145 -5.53 9.39 -9.75
C LEU A 145 -5.32 8.04 -10.44
N TYR A 146 -5.40 6.95 -9.69
CA TYR A 146 -5.29 5.57 -10.19
C TYR A 146 -6.62 4.98 -10.67
N SER A 147 -7.73 5.68 -10.46
CA SER A 147 -9.07 5.24 -10.81
C SER A 147 -9.63 5.94 -12.05
N VAL A 148 -9.03 7.06 -12.44
CA VAL A 148 -9.15 7.68 -13.78
C VAL A 148 -8.38 6.83 -14.79
#